data_AF-A0A318E223-F1
#
_entry.id   AF-A0A318E223-F1
#
_cell.length_a   1.000
_cell.length_b   1.000
_cell.length_c   1.000
_cell.angle_alpha   90.00
_cell.angle_beta   90.00
_cell.angle_gamma   90.00
#
_symmetry.space_group_name_H-M   'P 1'
#
loop_
_entity.id
_entity.type
_entity.pdbx_description
1 polymer ?
#
loop_
_entity_poly.entity_id
_entity_poly.type
_entity_poly.pdbx_seq_one_letter_code
_entity_poly.pdbx_strand_id
1 'polypeptide(L)'
;MRIPVVRTTLLAATLALVACQGGFPMNASAPQPVAGKVTDVSAFEAFIATRPTPEAFRQTYPDVTLVLPGQIATKELRFDNSRYFAHLDEQGRIVGGKFQ
;
A
#
# COMPACT_ATOMS: atom_id res chain seq x y z
N MET A 1 19.23 71.86 -2.66
CA MET A 1 20.48 71.44 -1.97
C MET A 1 20.10 70.39 -0.94
N ARG A 2 20.79 69.29 -0.67
CA ARG A 2 21.94 68.56 -1.23
C ARG A 2 21.86 67.18 -0.53
N ILE A 3 22.04 66.11 -1.29
CA ILE A 3 22.10 64.72 -0.82
C ILE A 3 23.45 64.49 -0.12
N PRO A 4 23.53 63.59 0.88
CA PRO A 4 24.47 62.45 0.80
C PRO A 4 23.80 61.14 1.29
N VAL A 5 23.54 60.14 0.45
CA VAL A 5 24.42 58.99 0.09
C VAL A 5 25.59 58.73 1.05
N VAL A 6 25.46 57.68 1.88
CA VAL A 6 26.48 56.63 2.18
C VAL A 6 25.68 55.41 2.70
N ARG A 7 25.39 54.36 1.91
CA ARG A 7 26.21 53.22 1.45
C ARG A 7 26.56 52.20 2.55
N THR A 8 26.06 50.98 2.32
CA THR A 8 26.57 49.66 2.80
C THR A 8 26.32 49.23 4.24
N THR A 9 25.44 48.24 4.43
CA THR A 9 25.90 46.90 4.90
C THR A 9 24.86 45.81 4.65
N LEU A 10 25.39 44.72 4.11
CA LEU A 10 24.82 43.42 3.81
C LEU A 10 24.42 42.70 5.11
N LEU A 11 23.24 42.09 5.20
CA LEU A 11 23.09 40.86 5.99
C LEU A 11 21.85 40.06 5.55
N ALA A 12 22.13 38.91 4.96
CA ALA A 12 21.16 37.87 4.64
C ALA A 12 20.60 37.25 5.94
N ALA A 13 19.28 37.22 6.08
CA ALA A 13 18.58 36.51 7.14
C ALA A 13 17.73 35.38 6.52
N THR A 14 18.38 34.23 6.44
CA THR A 14 17.89 32.87 6.75
C THR A 14 16.39 32.60 6.97
N LEU A 15 15.95 31.53 6.29
CA LEU A 15 15.01 30.47 6.72
C LEU A 15 13.52 30.85 6.90
N ALA A 16 12.74 30.64 5.84
CA ALA A 16 11.32 30.31 5.98
C ALA A 16 11.14 28.79 5.90
N LEU A 17 10.92 28.17 7.06
CA LEU A 17 10.44 26.79 7.17
C LEU A 17 9.01 26.72 6.62
N VAL A 18 8.81 26.11 5.45
CA VAL A 18 7.48 25.63 5.05
C VAL A 18 7.34 24.20 5.58
N ALA A 19 6.60 24.10 6.68
CA ALA A 19 6.16 22.87 7.29
C ALA A 19 5.06 22.21 6.42
N CYS A 20 5.44 21.24 5.59
CA CYS A 20 4.49 20.23 5.09
C CYS A 20 4.30 19.18 6.18
N GLN A 21 3.57 19.54 7.23
CA GLN A 21 3.06 18.61 8.24
C GLN A 21 1.80 17.91 7.70
N GLY A 22 2.01 17.09 6.66
CA GLY A 22 1.10 16.02 6.29
C GLY A 22 1.37 14.84 7.20
N GLY A 23 0.74 14.84 8.37
CA GLY A 23 0.80 13.73 9.33
C GLY A 23 0.10 12.49 8.78
N PHE A 24 0.80 11.73 7.94
CA PHE A 24 0.51 10.32 7.78
C PHE A 24 0.92 9.62 9.08
N PRO A 25 0.10 8.76 9.69
CA PRO A 25 0.53 7.96 10.82
C PRO A 25 1.65 7.03 10.35
N MET A 26 2.89 7.47 10.53
CA MET A 26 4.09 6.68 10.30
C MET A 26 4.30 5.75 11.50
N ASN A 27 3.30 4.91 11.77
CA ASN A 27 3.42 3.79 12.68
C ASN A 27 2.35 2.72 12.39
N ALA A 28 2.11 2.42 11.11
CA ALA A 28 1.67 1.10 10.74
C ALA A 28 2.94 0.33 10.42
N SER A 29 3.39 -0.55 11.33
CA SER A 29 4.36 -1.57 10.97
C SER A 29 3.87 -2.20 9.66
N ALA A 30 4.64 -2.08 8.58
CA ALA A 30 4.24 -2.65 7.30
C ALA A 30 3.88 -4.13 7.53
N PRO A 31 2.74 -4.63 6.98
CA PRO A 31 2.35 -6.02 7.15
C PRO A 31 3.54 -6.91 6.83
N GLN A 32 3.95 -7.75 7.77
CA GLN A 32 5.05 -8.67 7.51
C GLN A 32 4.56 -9.71 6.49
N PRO A 33 5.36 -10.02 5.45
CA PRO A 33 4.99 -11.05 4.48
C PRO A 33 4.75 -12.39 5.16
N VAL A 34 3.61 -13.00 4.87
CA VAL A 34 3.25 -14.36 5.28
C VAL A 34 3.79 -15.31 4.22
N ALA A 35 4.81 -16.09 4.58
CA ALA A 35 5.43 -17.06 3.68
C ALA A 35 4.55 -18.30 3.49
N GLY A 36 4.57 -18.85 2.28
CA GLY A 36 3.85 -20.05 1.89
C GLY A 36 2.36 -19.85 1.69
N LYS A 37 1.64 -20.97 1.70
CA LYS A 37 0.18 -21.01 1.55
C LYS A 37 -0.53 -20.51 2.81
N VAL A 38 -1.80 -20.13 2.67
CA VAL A 38 -2.60 -19.66 3.80
C VAL A 38 -2.96 -20.83 4.73
N THR A 39 -2.36 -20.81 5.94
CA THR A 39 -2.67 -21.76 7.02
C THR A 39 -3.64 -21.15 8.05
N ASP A 40 -3.51 -19.86 8.34
CA ASP A 40 -4.44 -19.11 9.18
C ASP A 40 -5.49 -18.41 8.29
N VAL A 41 -6.60 -19.12 8.08
CA VAL A 41 -7.72 -18.61 7.28
C VAL A 41 -8.41 -17.43 7.97
N SER A 42 -8.44 -17.38 9.30
CA SER A 42 -9.12 -16.30 10.02
C SER A 42 -8.37 -14.98 9.88
N ALA A 43 -7.04 -15.00 10.01
CA ALA A 43 -6.20 -13.84 9.76
C ALA A 43 -6.29 -13.37 8.30
N PHE A 44 -6.36 -14.31 7.35
CA PHE A 44 -6.54 -14.00 5.94
C PHE A 44 -7.88 -13.31 5.66
N GLU A 45 -8.99 -13.84 6.17
CA GLU A 45 -10.31 -13.20 6.01
C GLU A 45 -10.35 -11.81 6.65
N ALA A 46 -9.70 -11.62 7.81
CA ALA A 46 -9.56 -10.30 8.43
C ALA A 46 -8.76 -9.32 7.55
N PHE A 47 -7.70 -9.80 6.90
CA PHE A 47 -6.95 -9.00 5.91
C PHE A 47 -7.80 -8.63 4.70
N ILE A 48 -8.54 -9.58 4.12
CA ILE A 48 -9.45 -9.31 2.99
C ILE A 48 -10.55 -8.31 3.37
N ALA A 49 -11.05 -8.38 4.60
CA ALA A 49 -12.05 -7.43 5.10
C ALA A 49 -11.56 -5.96 5.11
N THR A 50 -10.24 -5.72 5.13
CA THR A 50 -9.66 -4.37 4.98
C THR A 50 -9.76 -3.80 3.56
N ARG A 51 -10.24 -4.61 2.61
CA ARG A 51 -10.34 -4.32 1.18
C ARG A 51 -9.00 -3.91 0.56
N PRO A 52 -8.00 -4.81 0.58
CA PRO A 52 -6.66 -4.49 0.10
C PRO A 52 -6.64 -4.29 -1.42
N THR A 53 -5.66 -3.53 -1.91
CA THR A 53 -5.34 -3.53 -3.34
C THR A 53 -4.66 -4.84 -3.73
N PRO A 54 -4.68 -5.23 -5.02
CA PRO A 54 -3.92 -6.39 -5.49
C PRO A 54 -2.43 -6.33 -5.18
N GLU A 55 -1.85 -5.13 -5.14
CA GLU A 55 -0.44 -4.93 -4.78
C GLU A 55 -0.20 -5.18 -3.29
N ALA A 56 -1.05 -4.63 -2.41
CA ALA A 56 -0.98 -4.88 -0.97
C ALA A 56 -1.15 -6.37 -0.64
N PHE A 57 -2.03 -7.07 -1.38
CA PHE A 57 -2.16 -8.52 -1.28
C PHE A 57 -0.85 -9.23 -1.60
N ARG A 58 -0.22 -8.93 -2.74
CA ARG A 58 1.06 -9.58 -3.14
C ARG A 58 2.21 -9.28 -2.18
N GLN A 59 2.19 -8.14 -1.50
CA GLN A 59 3.17 -7.83 -0.46
C GLN A 59 2.95 -8.64 0.81
N THR A 60 1.69 -8.86 1.18
CA THR A 60 1.31 -9.56 2.43
C THR A 60 1.34 -11.08 2.26
N TYR A 61 0.92 -11.60 1.11
CA TYR A 61 0.87 -13.03 0.78
C TYR A 61 1.61 -13.31 -0.54
N PRO A 62 2.95 -13.18 -0.58
CA PRO A 62 3.74 -13.26 -1.81
C PRO A 62 3.68 -14.65 -2.48
N ASP A 63 3.51 -15.71 -1.71
CA ASP A 63 3.50 -17.09 -2.21
C ASP A 63 2.09 -17.59 -2.58
N VAL A 64 1.06 -16.79 -2.33
CA VAL A 64 -0.32 -17.09 -2.72
C VAL A 64 -0.56 -16.53 -4.13
N THR A 65 -0.91 -17.42 -5.05
CA THR A 65 -1.25 -17.03 -6.42
C THR A 65 -2.56 -16.26 -6.41
N LEU A 66 -2.49 -14.94 -6.65
CA LEU A 66 -3.66 -14.08 -6.80
C LEU A 66 -4.15 -14.11 -8.25
N VAL A 67 -5.36 -14.59 -8.48
CA VAL A 67 -6.02 -14.57 -9.79
C VAL A 67 -7.09 -13.48 -9.79
N LEU A 68 -6.96 -12.51 -10.69
CA LEU A 68 -7.91 -11.40 -10.84
C LEU A 68 -9.01 -11.71 -11.87
N PRO A 69 -10.17 -11.02 -11.81
CA PRO A 69 -11.20 -11.17 -12.83
C PRO A 69 -10.66 -10.96 -14.25
N GLY A 70 -11.03 -11.85 -15.17
CA GLY A 70 -10.58 -11.82 -16.56
C GLY A 70 -9.21 -12.48 -16.81
N GLN A 71 -8.46 -12.84 -15.77
CA GLN A 71 -7.24 -13.64 -15.95
C GLN A 71 -7.59 -15.11 -16.21
N ILE A 72 -6.88 -15.71 -17.16
CA ILE A 72 -7.00 -17.13 -17.45
C ILE A 72 -6.15 -17.92 -16.45
N ALA A 73 -6.78 -18.85 -15.74
CA ALA A 73 -6.10 -19.84 -14.91
C ALA A 73 -6.37 -21.25 -15.43
N THR A 74 -5.41 -22.16 -15.23
CA THR A 74 -5.59 -23.58 -15.56
C THR A 74 -6.62 -24.22 -14.62
N LYS A 75 -7.38 -25.20 -15.12
CA LYS A 75 -8.37 -25.98 -14.33
C LYS A 75 -7.72 -27.03 -13.42
N GLU A 76 -6.54 -26.74 -12.89
CA GLU A 76 -5.90 -27.60 -11.90
C GLU A 76 -6.66 -27.49 -10.58
N LEU A 77 -7.01 -28.62 -9.97
CA LEU A 77 -7.65 -28.64 -8.65
C LEU A 77 -6.57 -28.54 -7.57
N ARG A 78 -6.65 -27.51 -6.72
CA ARG A 78 -5.79 -27.34 -5.55
C ARG A 78 -6.64 -27.19 -4.29
N PHE A 79 -6.18 -27.79 -3.19
CA PHE A 79 -6.89 -27.76 -1.89
C PHE A 79 -6.01 -27.25 -0.75
N ASP A 80 -4.90 -26.59 -1.08
CA ASP A 80 -3.87 -26.21 -0.13
C ASP A 80 -3.83 -24.71 0.18
N ASN A 81 -4.85 -23.96 -0.25
CA ASN A 81 -4.96 -22.50 -0.12
C ASN A 81 -3.78 -21.73 -0.72
N SER A 82 -3.13 -22.28 -1.75
CA SER A 82 -2.03 -21.62 -2.47
C SER A 82 -2.48 -20.67 -3.57
N ARG A 83 -3.78 -20.63 -3.89
CA ARG A 83 -4.33 -19.79 -4.97
C ARG A 83 -5.68 -19.22 -4.60
N TYR A 84 -5.82 -17.90 -4.76
CA TYR A 84 -7.01 -17.14 -4.42
C TYR A 84 -7.57 -16.42 -5.65
N PHE A 85 -8.83 -16.69 -5.95
CA PHE A 85 -9.57 -16.04 -7.02
C PHE A 85 -10.35 -14.86 -6.44
N ALA A 86 -9.88 -13.64 -6.71
CA ALA A 86 -10.40 -12.43 -6.09
C ALA A 86 -11.61 -11.84 -6.85
N HIS A 87 -12.54 -11.28 -6.09
CA HIS A 87 -13.54 -10.34 -6.56
C HIS A 87 -13.07 -8.92 -6.27
N LEU A 88 -13.29 -8.02 -7.22
CA LEU A 88 -12.90 -6.61 -7.10
C LEU A 88 -14.14 -5.71 -7.04
N ASP A 89 -14.04 -4.59 -6.31
CA ASP A 89 -14.99 -3.48 -6.43
C ASP A 89 -14.69 -2.59 -7.65
N GLU A 90 -15.52 -1.56 -7.84
CA GLU A 90 -15.37 -0.57 -8.92
C GLU A 90 -14.04 0.20 -8.84
N GLN A 91 -13.41 0.27 -7.67
CA GLN A 91 -12.11 0.92 -7.45
C GLN A 91 -10.94 -0.08 -7.59
N GLY A 92 -11.20 -1.33 -7.95
CA GLY A 92 -10.19 -2.38 -8.14
C GLY A 92 -9.63 -2.94 -6.82
N ARG A 93 -10.31 -2.74 -5.69
CA ARG A 93 -9.91 -3.34 -4.40
C ARG A 93 -10.54 -4.70 -4.23
N ILE A 94 -9.82 -5.60 -3.55
CA ILE A 94 -10.30 -6.95 -3.28
C ILE A 94 -11.41 -6.86 -2.23
N VAL A 95 -12.60 -7.35 -2.54
CA VAL A 95 -13.76 -7.37 -1.62
C VAL A 95 -14.16 -8.77 -1.17
N GLY A 96 -13.48 -9.79 -1.70
CA GLY A 96 -13.74 -11.18 -1.40
C GLY A 96 -13.15 -12.08 -2.49
N GLY A 97 -13.57 -13.35 -2.49
CA GLY A 97 -13.04 -14.35 -3.39
C GLY A 97 -13.14 -15.77 -2.82
N LYS A 98 -12.37 -16.69 -3.38
CA LYS A 98 -12.29 -18.07 -2.89
C LYS A 98 -10.94 -18.72 -3.21
N PHE A 99 -10.54 -19.68 -2.38
CA PHE A 99 -9.44 -20.58 -2.69
C PHE A 99 -9.88 -21.70 -3.65
N GLN A 100 -9.02 -22.06 -4.61
CA GLN A 100 -9.22 -23.15 -5.57
C GLN A 100 -7.93 -23.59 -6.23
#